data_AF-A0A4R5XJ01-F1
#
_entry.id   AF-A0A4R5XJ01-F1
#
_cell.length_a   1.000
_cell.length_b   1.000
_cell.length_c   1.000
_cell.angle_alpha   90.00
_cell.angle_beta   90.00
_cell.angle_gamma   90.00
#
_symmetry.space_group_name_H-M   'P 1'
#
loop_
_entity.id
_entity.type
_entity.pdbx_description
1 polymer ?
#
loop_
_entity_poly.entity_id
_entity_poly.type
_entity_poly.pdbx_seq_one_letter_code
_entity_poly.pdbx_strand_id
1 'polypeptide(L)'
;MPQYLAVFQTAVHVNAGSTANVTLTMHGLNGEIEKISFSNSSEDGIRRFERGKAAAIHFYTETDFDFIYAISLEHDNLGRKASWWCDFVNIINEERHDAFSFHVNQILIESTPCKVYEKNLPHVYVKNLNVIETRELH
;
A
#
# COMPACT_ATOMS: atom_id res chain seq x y z
N MET A 1 -0.62 17.90 8.61
CA MET A 1 -0.09 16.67 8.02
C MET A 1 -0.80 15.54 8.71
N PRO A 2 -1.85 14.97 8.10
CA PRO A 2 -2.58 13.88 8.72
C PRO A 2 -1.68 12.66 8.92
N GLN A 3 -1.93 11.94 10.01
CA GLN A 3 -1.18 10.75 10.38
C GLN A 3 -1.93 9.49 9.95
N TYR A 4 -1.21 8.54 9.36
CA TYR A 4 -1.73 7.28 8.89
C TYR A 4 -0.94 6.10 9.46
N LEU A 5 -1.63 4.97 9.59
CA LEU A 5 -1.04 3.67 9.90
C LEU A 5 -1.23 2.73 8.70
N ALA A 6 -0.12 2.25 8.14
CA ALA A 6 -0.14 1.17 7.17
C ALA A 6 0.19 -0.17 7.86
N VAL A 7 -0.67 -1.17 7.67
CA VAL A 7 -0.45 -2.53 8.13
C VAL A 7 -0.31 -3.44 6.91
N PHE A 8 0.92 -3.88 6.65
CA PHE A 8 1.23 -4.81 5.57
C PHE A 8 1.22 -6.25 6.08
N GLN A 9 0.42 -7.12 5.49
CA GLN A 9 0.47 -8.56 5.78
C GLN A 9 1.30 -9.29 4.72
N THR A 10 2.39 -9.90 5.16
CA THR A 10 3.18 -10.79 4.30
C THR A 10 2.63 -12.21 4.39
N ALA A 11 2.52 -12.88 3.25
CA ALA A 11 1.94 -14.23 3.18
C ALA A 11 2.80 -15.29 3.90
N VAL A 12 2.17 -16.42 4.20
CA VAL A 12 2.82 -17.58 4.85
C VAL A 12 3.49 -18.53 3.85
N HIS A 13 3.42 -18.26 2.55
CA HIS A 13 4.06 -19.06 1.51
C HIS A 13 5.59 -19.11 1.67
N VAL A 14 6.22 -20.18 1.16
CA VAL A 14 7.68 -20.30 1.16
C VAL A 14 8.26 -19.14 0.32
N ASN A 15 9.31 -18.48 0.85
CA ASN A 15 9.94 -17.31 0.22
C ASN A 15 9.02 -16.07 0.04
N ALA A 16 7.93 -15.96 0.80
CA ALA A 16 7.04 -14.80 0.75
C ALA A 16 7.64 -13.51 1.31
N GLY A 17 8.64 -13.59 2.19
CA GLY A 17 9.27 -12.42 2.81
C GLY A 17 10.30 -11.74 1.90
N SER A 18 10.50 -10.44 2.10
CA SER A 18 11.37 -9.62 1.28
C SER A 18 12.54 -8.99 2.05
N THR A 19 13.65 -8.79 1.35
CA THR A 19 14.75 -7.93 1.79
C THR A 19 14.64 -6.50 1.29
N ALA A 20 13.79 -6.25 0.29
CA ALA A 20 13.66 -4.98 -0.40
C ALA A 20 12.90 -3.93 0.43
N ASN A 21 13.15 -2.66 0.16
CA ASN A 21 12.29 -1.59 0.67
C ASN A 21 11.01 -1.52 -0.16
N VAL A 22 9.91 -1.15 0.49
CA VAL A 22 8.58 -1.11 -0.13
C VAL A 22 8.19 0.34 -0.32
N THR A 23 7.59 0.66 -1.46
CA THR A 23 7.00 1.98 -1.69
C THR A 23 5.50 1.83 -1.95
N LEU A 24 4.72 2.62 -1.21
CA LEU A 24 3.27 2.71 -1.33
C LEU A 24 2.91 4.02 -2.02
N THR A 25 2.10 3.95 -3.06
CA THR A 25 1.44 5.13 -3.64
C THR A 25 -0.05 5.04 -3.32
N MET A 26 -0.63 6.08 -2.75
CA MET A 26 -2.06 6.15 -2.44
C MET A 26 -2.77 7.04 -3.45
N HIS A 27 -3.97 6.64 -3.87
CA HIS A 27 -4.79 7.37 -4.83
C HIS A 27 -6.13 7.76 -4.19
N GLY A 28 -6.37 9.07 -4.12
CA GLY A 28 -7.58 9.67 -3.54
C GLY A 28 -8.63 10.02 -4.58
N LEU A 29 -9.90 10.03 -4.17
CA LEU A 29 -11.02 10.34 -5.08
C LEU A 29 -10.97 11.76 -5.67
N ASN A 30 -10.23 12.67 -5.05
CA ASN A 30 -10.07 14.04 -5.56
C ASN A 30 -8.97 14.16 -6.63
N GLY A 31 -8.37 13.04 -7.06
CA GLY A 31 -7.24 13.01 -7.99
C GLY A 31 -5.88 13.22 -7.30
N GLU A 32 -5.87 13.16 -5.97
CA GLU A 32 -4.66 13.26 -5.15
C GLU A 32 -3.86 11.95 -5.23
N ILE A 33 -2.54 12.09 -5.34
CA ILE A 33 -1.61 10.97 -5.40
C ILE A 33 -0.41 11.32 -4.53
N GLU A 34 -0.07 10.43 -3.60
CA GLU A 34 1.12 10.60 -2.73
C GLU A 34 1.88 9.29 -2.61
N LYS A 35 3.22 9.37 -2.66
CA LYS A 35 4.14 8.24 -2.67
C LYS A 35 5.01 8.24 -1.40
N ILE A 36 4.99 7.14 -0.67
CA ILE A 36 5.67 6.96 0.62
C ILE A 36 6.57 5.71 0.57
N SER A 37 7.85 5.87 0.87
CA SER A 37 8.82 4.76 0.92
C SER A 37 9.05 4.27 2.35
N PHE A 38 9.02 2.96 2.53
CA PHE A 38 9.22 2.27 3.80
C PHE A 38 10.49 1.41 3.76
N SER A 39 11.40 1.67 4.69
CA SER A 39 12.57 0.82 4.90
C SER A 39 12.15 -0.56 5.41
N ASN A 40 12.76 -1.63 4.91
CA ASN A 40 12.53 -2.97 5.45
C ASN A 40 13.09 -3.14 6.88
N SER A 41 14.11 -2.37 7.26
CA SER A 41 14.67 -2.44 8.62
C SER A 41 14.04 -1.38 9.51
N SER A 42 13.48 -1.79 10.64
CA SER A 42 13.13 -0.87 11.72
C SER A 42 14.35 -0.28 12.39
N GLU A 43 14.14 0.75 13.20
CA GLU A 43 15.19 1.38 14.03
C GLU A 43 15.83 0.36 14.98
N ASP A 44 15.04 -0.59 15.50
CA ASP A 44 15.50 -1.70 16.34
C ASP A 44 16.12 -2.88 15.54
N GLY A 45 16.32 -2.72 14.23
CA GLY A 45 16.90 -3.75 13.36
C GLY A 45 15.95 -4.92 13.03
N ILE A 46 14.66 -4.78 13.30
CA ILE A 46 13.65 -5.80 12.98
C ILE A 46 13.30 -5.68 11.50
N ARG A 47 13.29 -6.81 10.79
CA ARG A 47 12.80 -6.88 9.40
C ARG A 47 11.28 -6.80 9.38
N ARG A 48 10.76 -5.82 8.64
CA ARG A 48 9.33 -5.53 8.55
C ARG A 48 8.60 -6.53 7.65
N PHE A 49 9.15 -6.81 6.47
CA PHE A 49 8.47 -7.61 5.45
C PHE A 49 8.85 -9.09 5.51
N GLU A 50 8.87 -9.68 6.71
CA GLU A 50 9.16 -11.11 6.88
C GLU A 50 7.94 -11.99 6.63
N ARG A 51 8.19 -13.20 6.12
CA ARG A 51 7.16 -14.23 5.87
C ARG A 51 6.22 -14.39 7.07
N GLY A 52 4.91 -14.31 6.81
CA GLY A 52 3.87 -14.51 7.80
C GLY A 52 3.76 -13.41 8.86
N LYS A 53 4.55 -12.34 8.78
CA LYS A 53 4.49 -11.23 9.74
C LYS A 53 3.65 -10.07 9.18
N ALA A 54 3.00 -9.38 10.11
CA ALA A 54 2.41 -8.08 9.88
C ALA A 54 3.43 -6.99 10.21
N ALA A 55 3.56 -5.99 9.33
CA ALA A 55 4.34 -4.79 9.58
C ALA A 55 3.39 -3.60 9.75
N ALA A 56 3.31 -3.07 10.96
CA ALA A 56 2.61 -1.83 11.28
C ALA A 56 3.61 -0.66 11.21
N ILE A 57 3.31 0.34 10.37
CA ILE A 57 4.17 1.49 10.15
C ILE A 57 3.34 2.77 10.16
N HIS A 58 3.65 3.66 11.10
CA HIS A 58 3.08 5.02 11.13
C HIS A 58 3.83 5.93 10.16
N PHE A 59 3.09 6.78 9.46
CA PHE A 59 3.65 7.76 8.54
C PHE A 59 2.74 9.00 8.46
N TYR A 60 3.30 10.11 7.99
CA TYR A 60 2.56 11.34 7.75
C TYR A 60 2.38 11.55 6.26
N THR A 61 1.29 12.20 5.89
CA THR A 61 1.05 12.67 4.54
C THR A 61 0.94 14.18 4.51
N GLU A 62 1.20 14.76 3.34
CA GLU A 62 0.85 16.17 3.08
C GLU A 62 -0.65 16.31 2.79
N THR A 63 -1.27 15.24 2.29
CA THR A 63 -2.65 15.23 1.79
C THR A 63 -3.61 14.50 2.74
N ASP A 64 -4.78 15.06 2.99
CA ASP A 64 -5.92 14.31 3.55
C ASP A 64 -6.78 13.74 2.43
N PHE A 65 -6.65 12.44 2.19
CA PHE A 65 -7.23 11.77 1.02
C PHE A 65 -8.76 11.69 1.02
N ASP A 66 -9.40 11.91 2.19
CA ASP A 66 -10.81 11.60 2.49
C ASP A 66 -11.17 10.12 2.28
N PHE A 67 -11.09 9.64 1.04
CA PHE A 67 -11.26 8.27 0.65
C PHE A 67 -10.13 7.81 -0.29
N ILE A 68 -9.42 6.75 0.11
CA ILE A 68 -8.37 6.11 -0.71
C ILE A 68 -9.02 4.98 -1.52
N TYR A 69 -9.07 5.13 -2.85
CA TYR A 69 -9.75 4.16 -3.72
C TYR A 69 -8.82 3.09 -4.29
N ALA A 70 -7.53 3.40 -4.39
CA ALA A 70 -6.52 2.49 -4.88
C ALA A 70 -5.18 2.76 -4.21
N ILE A 71 -4.35 1.73 -4.23
CA ILE A 71 -2.94 1.81 -3.87
C ILE A 71 -2.09 1.24 -4.99
N SER A 72 -0.85 1.70 -5.12
CA SER A 72 0.18 1.00 -5.90
C SER A 72 1.32 0.58 -4.98
N LEU A 73 1.72 -0.68 -5.05
CA LEU A 73 2.87 -1.20 -4.31
C LEU A 73 4.04 -1.45 -5.26
N GLU A 74 5.21 -0.94 -4.89
CA GLU A 74 6.48 -1.12 -5.57
C GLU A 74 7.53 -1.63 -4.58
N HIS A 75 8.60 -2.23 -5.09
CA HIS A 75 9.80 -2.48 -4.31
C HIS A 75 11.06 -2.11 -5.08
N ASP A 76 12.11 -1.73 -4.36
CA ASP A 76 13.39 -1.34 -4.95
C ASP A 76 14.23 -2.51 -5.47
N ASN A 77 13.73 -3.74 -5.29
CA ASN A 77 14.37 -4.98 -5.71
C ASN A 77 15.77 -5.19 -5.09
N LEU A 78 16.07 -4.51 -3.98
CA LEU A 78 17.39 -4.62 -3.35
C LEU A 78 17.52 -5.92 -2.54
N GLY A 79 18.70 -6.54 -2.64
CA GLY A 79 19.08 -7.75 -1.91
C GLY A 79 18.79 -9.05 -2.66
N ARG A 80 19.17 -10.19 -2.06
CA ARG A 80 19.10 -11.52 -2.70
C ARG A 80 17.71 -12.16 -2.68
N LYS A 81 16.77 -11.63 -1.90
CA LYS A 81 15.40 -12.16 -1.73
C LYS A 81 14.41 -11.00 -1.80
N ALA A 82 14.40 -10.31 -2.92
CA ALA A 82 13.58 -9.13 -3.11
C ALA A 82 12.10 -9.43 -3.41
N SER A 83 11.81 -10.63 -3.92
CA SER A 83 10.43 -11.05 -4.15
C SER A 83 9.60 -10.98 -2.87
N TRP A 84 8.41 -10.41 -2.94
CA TRP A 84 7.55 -10.23 -1.79
C TRP A 84 6.13 -10.71 -2.10
N TRP A 85 5.58 -11.61 -1.28
CA TRP A 85 4.17 -11.96 -1.39
C TRP A 85 3.39 -11.21 -0.31
N CYS A 86 2.61 -10.23 -0.75
CA CYS A 86 1.70 -9.48 0.11
C CYS A 86 0.28 -10.04 -0.01
N ASP A 87 -0.35 -10.35 1.13
CA ASP A 87 -1.75 -10.78 1.16
C ASP A 87 -2.68 -9.58 1.11
N PHE A 88 -2.51 -8.64 2.04
CA PHE A 88 -3.30 -7.41 2.10
C PHE A 88 -2.52 -6.25 2.73
N VAL A 89 -3.02 -5.04 2.46
CA VAL A 89 -2.58 -3.81 3.10
C VAL A 89 -3.80 -3.09 3.67
N ASN A 90 -3.75 -2.78 4.96
CA ASN A 90 -4.74 -1.92 5.59
C ASN A 90 -4.13 -0.53 5.79
N ILE A 91 -4.87 0.51 5.43
CA ILE A 91 -4.49 1.91 5.65
C ILE A 91 -5.53 2.53 6.56
N ILE A 92 -5.08 3.13 7.64
CA ILE A 92 -5.95 3.73 8.66
C ILE A 92 -5.57 5.21 8.80
N ASN A 93 -6.54 6.10 8.61
CA ASN A 93 -6.39 7.50 9.02
C ASN A 93 -6.55 7.57 10.55
N GLU A 94 -5.50 7.97 11.27
CA GLU A 94 -5.51 7.91 12.74
C GLU A 94 -6.35 9.01 13.39
N GLU A 95 -6.64 10.11 12.68
CA GLU A 95 -7.45 11.22 13.15
C GLU A 95 -8.95 10.95 12.97
N ARG A 96 -9.34 10.41 11.81
CA ARG A 96 -10.74 10.12 11.45
C ARG A 96 -11.18 8.70 11.78
N HIS A 97 -10.23 7.80 12.02
CA HIS A 97 -10.45 6.37 12.21
C HIS A 97 -11.10 5.67 11.00
N ASP A 98 -10.93 6.24 9.81
CA ASP A 98 -11.31 5.60 8.55
C ASP A 98 -10.28 4.51 8.21
N ALA A 99 -10.77 3.36 7.73
CA ALA A 99 -9.94 2.20 7.41
C ALA A 99 -10.25 1.68 5.99
N PHE A 100 -9.18 1.48 5.22
CA PHE A 100 -9.22 1.00 3.84
C PHE A 100 -8.43 -0.32 3.76
N SER A 101 -8.96 -1.34 3.09
CA SER A 101 -8.43 -2.70 3.03
C SER A 101 -8.22 -3.18 1.59
N PHE A 102 -6.95 -3.25 1.18
CA PHE A 102 -6.55 -3.64 -0.16
C PHE A 102 -6.05 -5.08 -0.19
N HIS A 103 -6.75 -5.95 -0.90
CA HIS A 103 -6.37 -7.36 -1.04
C HIS A 103 -5.41 -7.53 -2.22
N VAL A 104 -4.13 -7.64 -1.92
CA VAL A 104 -3.05 -7.73 -2.92
C VAL A 104 -2.92 -9.15 -3.48
N ASN A 105 -2.85 -10.15 -2.59
CA ASN A 105 -2.80 -11.60 -2.88
C ASN A 105 -1.91 -12.01 -4.06
N GLN A 106 -0.72 -11.42 -4.19
CA GLN A 106 0.19 -11.73 -5.28
C GLN A 106 1.65 -11.53 -4.89
N ILE A 107 2.52 -12.15 -5.68
CA ILE A 107 3.96 -11.95 -5.59
C ILE A 107 4.38 -10.72 -6.39
N LEU A 108 5.11 -9.83 -5.74
CA LEU A 108 5.80 -8.70 -6.34
C LEU A 108 7.24 -9.13 -6.60
N ILE A 109 7.62 -9.19 -7.88
CA ILE A 109 8.90 -9.76 -8.34
C ILE A 109 9.79 -8.69 -8.97
N GLU A 110 9.17 -7.65 -9.54
CA GLU A 110 9.82 -6.58 -10.28
C GLU A 110 9.45 -5.24 -9.65
N SER A 111 10.23 -4.20 -9.94
CA SER A 111 9.95 -2.83 -9.48
C SER A 111 8.71 -2.20 -10.15
N THR A 112 7.97 -2.95 -10.96
CA THR A 112 6.75 -2.49 -11.61
C THR A 112 5.65 -2.29 -10.56
N PRO A 113 5.02 -1.10 -10.49
CA PRO A 113 3.95 -0.84 -9.54
C PRO A 113 2.77 -1.80 -9.74
N CYS A 114 2.35 -2.46 -8.66
CA CYS A 114 1.13 -3.25 -8.63
C CYS A 114 -0.01 -2.40 -8.08
N LYS A 115 -0.93 -1.95 -8.96
CA LYS A 115 -2.13 -1.17 -8.58
C LYS A 115 -3.24 -2.10 -8.10
N VAL A 116 -3.79 -1.83 -6.91
CA VAL A 116 -4.85 -2.60 -6.25
C VAL A 116 -5.95 -1.66 -5.80
N TYR A 117 -7.20 -1.99 -6.10
CA TYR A 117 -8.37 -1.18 -5.77
C TYR A 117 -9.03 -1.66 -4.47
N GLU A 118 -9.63 -0.71 -3.74
CA GLU A 118 -10.43 -0.99 -2.55
C GLU A 118 -11.64 -1.85 -2.94
N LYS A 119 -11.81 -3.01 -2.30
CA LYS A 119 -12.89 -3.94 -2.66
C LYS A 119 -14.27 -3.45 -2.24
N ASN A 120 -14.34 -2.68 -1.15
CA ASN A 120 -15.59 -2.21 -0.58
C ASN A 120 -15.82 -0.72 -0.87
N LEU A 121 -15.57 -0.31 -2.11
CA LEU A 121 -15.86 1.04 -2.59
C LEU A 121 -17.34 1.38 -2.37
N PRO A 122 -17.65 2.40 -1.54
CA PRO A 122 -19.03 2.83 -1.37
C PRO A 122 -19.64 3.23 -2.73
N HIS A 123 -20.88 2.80 -2.99
CA HIS A 123 -21.58 3.02 -4.26
C HIS A 123 -21.61 4.50 -4.71
N VAL A 124 -21.60 5.43 -3.76
CA VAL A 124 -21.57 6.88 -4.03
C VAL A 124 -20.32 7.32 -4.80
N TYR A 125 -19.20 6.61 -4.66
CA TYR A 125 -17.91 6.99 -5.24
C TYR A 125 -17.60 6.29 -6.58
N VAL A 126 -18.33 5.24 -6.95
CA VAL A 126 -18.14 4.49 -8.20
C VAL A 126 -18.31 5.38 -9.44
N LYS A 127 -19.22 6.36 -9.39
CA LYS A 127 -19.41 7.31 -10.52
C LYS A 127 -18.22 8.24 -10.72
N ASN A 128 -17.57 8.67 -9.63
CA ASN A 128 -16.41 9.55 -9.69
C ASN A 128 -15.17 8.81 -10.22
N LEU A 129 -15.02 7.53 -9.86
CA LEU A 129 -13.96 6.66 -10.37
C LEU A 129 -13.93 6.53 -11.89
N ASN A 130 -15.10 6.27 -12.50
CA ASN A 130 -15.18 6.14 -13.96
C ASN A 130 -14.70 7.42 -14.70
N VAL A 131 -14.88 8.59 -14.09
CA VAL A 131 -14.42 9.89 -14.63
C VAL A 131 -12.91 10.05 -14.47
N ILE A 132 -12.33 9.54 -13.38
CA ILE A 132 -10.89 9.59 -13.13
C ILE A 132 -10.15 8.62 -14.06
N GLU A 133 -10.63 7.37 -14.17
CA GLU A 133 -10.00 6.36 -15.04
C GLU A 133 -10.05 6.74 -16.52
N THR A 134 -11.11 7.40 -16.99
CA THR A 134 -11.18 7.90 -18.37
C THR A 134 -10.22 9.06 -18.66
N ARG A 135 -9.78 9.79 -17.62
CA ARG A 135 -8.77 10.85 -17.74
C ARG A 135 -7.34 10.32 -17.73
N GLU A 136 -7.05 9.19 -17.10
CA GLU A 136 -5.70 8.57 -17.15
C GLU A 136 -5.40 7.85 -18.47
N LEU A 137 -6.41 7.65 -19.34
CA LEU A 137 -6.28 6.97 -20.64
C LEU A 137 -6.10 7.92 -21.85
N HIS A 138 -6.00 9.24 -21.63
CA HIS A 138 -5.80 10.26 -22.66
C HIS A 138 -4.63 11.18 -22.31
#